data_AF-A0A090AK04-F1
#
_entry.id   AF-A0A090AK04-F1
#
_cell.length_a   1.000
_cell.length_b   1.000
_cell.length_c   1.000
_cell.angle_alpha   90.00
_cell.angle_beta   90.00
_cell.angle_gamma   90.00
#
_symmetry.space_group_name_H-M   'P 1'
#
loop_
_entity.id
_entity.type
_entity.pdbx_description
1 polymer ?
#
loop_
_entity_poly.entity_id
_entity_poly.type
_entity_poly.pdbx_seq_one_letter_code
_entity_poly.pdbx_strand_id
1 'polypeptide(L)'
;MKEPQKVIFLLSHPRAGTTLTVNLLCTNPEIVGVGEMKVRYYSNNDLNVLRGRVYNKHRKMTITEKFLLDNINVSWFLPNPNILHNKSIFCLFLIREGESTISSLLNPNFPLVKAFPGAKIEDEVAFTYKYYQQRLRDLEKYAQIINDKERAIYISYKQLVYDTQKVFEGLKKFLKTEFSFSENYSPIPIEGVQNVIGSVAGDIYSEKSC
;
A
#
# COMPACT_ATOMS: atom_id res chain seq x y z
N MET A 1 -24.62 -5.92 17.89
CA MET A 1 -23.58 -4.88 17.72
C MET A 1 -22.81 -5.20 16.45
N LYS A 2 -22.57 -4.22 15.56
CA LYS A 2 -21.75 -4.44 14.35
C LYS A 2 -20.29 -4.60 14.81
N GLU A 3 -19.59 -5.63 14.38
CA GLU A 3 -18.15 -5.76 14.69
C GLU A 3 -17.39 -4.52 14.20
N PRO A 4 -16.37 -4.06 14.94
CA PRO A 4 -15.57 -2.92 14.50
C PRO A 4 -14.90 -3.24 13.17
N GLN A 5 -15.03 -2.34 12.20
CA GLN A 5 -14.44 -2.50 10.86
C GLN A 5 -12.92 -2.70 10.97
N LYS A 6 -12.44 -3.76 10.30
CA LYS A 6 -11.02 -4.14 10.26
C LYS A 6 -10.25 -3.21 9.33
N VAL A 7 -8.94 -3.16 9.49
CA VAL A 7 -8.06 -2.29 8.69
C VAL A 7 -7.00 -3.14 8.01
N ILE A 8 -6.74 -2.87 6.74
CA ILE A 8 -5.62 -3.40 5.98
C ILE A 8 -4.59 -2.29 5.86
N PHE A 9 -3.40 -2.53 6.39
CA PHE A 9 -2.22 -1.72 6.11
C PHE A 9 -1.41 -2.39 5.00
N LEU A 10 -1.34 -1.73 3.85
CA LEU A 10 -0.37 -2.07 2.81
C LEU A 10 0.99 -1.45 3.20
N LEU A 11 1.83 -2.27 3.81
CA LEU A 11 3.17 -1.91 4.27
C LEU A 11 4.18 -2.19 3.16
N SER A 12 4.78 -1.15 2.62
CA SER A 12 5.64 -1.27 1.43
C SER A 12 6.75 -0.23 1.42
N HIS A 13 7.49 -0.12 0.32
CA HIS A 13 8.38 1.01 0.03
C HIS A 13 7.86 1.77 -1.21
N PRO A 14 8.29 3.02 -1.45
CA PRO A 14 7.91 3.72 -2.66
C PRO A 14 8.37 2.93 -3.90
N ARG A 15 7.61 3.00 -4.98
CA ARG A 15 7.87 2.28 -6.24
C ARG A 15 7.73 0.74 -6.17
N ALA A 16 7.11 0.21 -5.11
CA ALA A 16 6.81 -1.22 -4.98
C ALA A 16 5.58 -1.73 -5.77
N GLY A 17 4.86 -0.85 -6.50
CA GLY A 17 3.58 -1.21 -7.14
C GLY A 17 2.36 -1.06 -6.24
N THR A 18 2.42 -0.14 -5.26
CA THR A 18 1.34 0.08 -4.28
C THR A 18 0.05 0.58 -4.91
N THR A 19 0.15 1.45 -5.92
CA THR A 19 -1.02 1.96 -6.65
C THR A 19 -1.81 0.84 -7.31
N LEU A 20 -1.11 -0.02 -8.07
CA LEU A 20 -1.71 -1.21 -8.68
C LEU A 20 -2.36 -2.08 -7.60
N THR A 21 -1.62 -2.39 -6.53
CA THR A 21 -2.10 -3.24 -5.43
C THR A 21 -3.37 -2.69 -4.78
N VAL A 22 -3.43 -1.38 -4.51
CA VAL A 22 -4.62 -0.73 -3.94
C VAL A 22 -5.81 -0.86 -4.89
N ASN A 23 -5.63 -0.62 -6.18
CA ASN A 23 -6.71 -0.75 -7.14
C ASN A 23 -7.22 -2.19 -7.24
N LEU A 24 -6.32 -3.19 -7.26
CA LEU A 24 -6.68 -4.60 -7.29
C LEU A 24 -7.41 -5.04 -6.00
N LEU A 25 -6.96 -4.59 -4.83
CA LEU A 25 -7.65 -4.89 -3.57
C LEU A 25 -9.08 -4.31 -3.54
N CYS A 26 -9.24 -3.10 -4.05
CA CYS A 26 -10.53 -2.41 -4.09
C CYS A 26 -11.48 -2.90 -5.20
N THR A 27 -11.09 -3.88 -6.02
CA THR A 27 -12.09 -4.59 -6.85
C THR A 27 -12.99 -5.48 -6.00
N ASN A 28 -12.58 -5.80 -4.77
CA ASN A 28 -13.39 -6.56 -3.84
C ASN A 28 -14.35 -5.62 -3.09
N PRO A 29 -15.69 -5.82 -3.17
CA PRO A 29 -16.67 -4.93 -2.56
C PRO A 29 -16.64 -4.92 -1.02
N GLU A 30 -15.89 -5.81 -0.38
CA GLU A 30 -15.70 -5.83 1.07
C GLU A 30 -14.53 -4.94 1.52
N ILE A 31 -13.77 -4.36 0.58
CA ILE A 31 -12.61 -3.52 0.85
C ILE A 31 -12.86 -2.12 0.29
N VAL A 32 -12.81 -1.13 1.16
CA VAL A 32 -12.81 0.27 0.74
C VAL A 32 -11.45 0.90 1.05
N GLY A 33 -10.75 1.27 0.00
CA GLY A 33 -9.46 1.92 0.06
C GLY A 33 -9.46 3.25 -0.67
N VAL A 34 -8.46 4.05 -0.37
CA VAL A 34 -8.30 5.40 -0.91
C VAL A 34 -6.81 5.68 -1.02
N GLY A 35 -6.16 5.20 -2.08
CA GLY A 35 -4.77 5.51 -2.43
C GLY A 35 -3.82 5.64 -1.22
N GLU A 36 -3.14 6.79 -1.13
CA GLU A 36 -2.38 7.20 0.07
C GLU A 36 -3.21 8.21 0.87
N MET A 37 -3.70 7.83 2.06
CA MET A 37 -4.46 8.75 2.91
C MET A 37 -3.60 9.75 3.67
N LYS A 38 -2.28 9.51 3.76
CA LYS A 38 -1.33 10.32 4.54
C LYS A 38 -1.79 10.51 6.00
N VAL A 39 -2.38 9.48 6.60
CA VAL A 39 -2.64 9.44 8.05
C VAL A 39 -1.33 9.09 8.75
N ARG A 40 -1.07 9.71 9.91
CA ARG A 40 0.04 9.31 10.78
C ARG A 40 -0.53 8.52 11.96
N TYR A 41 -0.03 7.31 12.15
CA TYR A 41 -0.54 6.40 13.15
C TYR A 41 0.35 6.43 14.40
N TYR A 42 -0.05 7.23 15.39
CA TYR A 42 0.56 7.29 16.72
C TYR A 42 -0.13 6.34 17.71
N SER A 43 -1.41 6.04 17.48
CA SER A 43 -2.26 5.22 18.36
C SER A 43 -3.44 4.60 17.63
N ASN A 44 -4.16 3.71 18.31
CA ASN A 44 -5.40 3.12 17.77
C ASN A 44 -6.49 4.16 17.47
N ASN A 45 -6.45 5.34 18.10
CA ASN A 45 -7.44 6.39 17.85
C ASN A 45 -7.29 6.98 16.44
N ASP A 46 -6.10 6.91 15.83
CA ASP A 46 -5.87 7.41 14.47
C ASP A 46 -6.59 6.57 13.41
N LEU A 47 -7.03 5.34 13.75
CA LEU A 47 -7.92 4.55 12.89
C LEU A 47 -9.28 5.23 12.69
N ASN A 48 -9.74 6.07 13.63
CA ASN A 48 -10.95 6.87 13.46
C ASN A 48 -10.74 8.02 12.47
N VAL A 49 -9.51 8.55 12.38
CA VAL A 49 -9.16 9.54 11.35
C VAL A 49 -9.19 8.90 9.97
N LEU A 50 -8.64 7.69 9.82
CA LEU A 50 -8.76 6.90 8.59
C LEU A 50 -10.23 6.70 8.21
N ARG A 51 -11.06 6.22 9.14
CA ARG A 51 -12.52 6.04 8.95
C ARG A 51 -13.19 7.31 8.43
N GLY A 52 -12.97 8.44 9.09
CA GLY A 52 -13.56 9.73 8.71
C GLY A 52 -13.11 10.17 7.31
N ARG A 53 -11.83 10.00 6.96
CA ARG A 53 -11.32 10.36 5.62
C ARG A 53 -11.92 9.48 4.53
N VAL A 54 -11.95 8.16 4.74
CA VAL A 54 -12.55 7.20 3.80
C VAL A 54 -14.03 7.54 3.58
N TYR A 55 -14.77 7.75 4.67
CA TYR A 55 -16.19 8.11 4.61
C TYR A 55 -16.43 9.41 3.83
N ASN A 56 -15.64 10.46 4.12
CA ASN A 56 -15.77 11.75 3.44
C ASN A 56 -15.46 11.68 1.94
N LYS A 57 -14.50 10.83 1.55
CA LYS A 57 -14.06 10.70 0.15
C LYS A 57 -15.04 9.90 -0.71
N HIS A 58 -15.61 8.82 -0.16
CA HIS A 58 -16.55 7.97 -0.91
C HIS A 58 -18.01 8.39 -0.79
N ARG A 59 -18.38 9.19 0.24
CA ARG A 59 -19.73 9.72 0.54
C ARG A 59 -20.88 8.69 0.59
N LYS A 60 -20.58 7.41 0.36
CA LYS A 60 -21.43 6.24 0.39
C LYS A 60 -20.55 5.04 0.76
N MET A 61 -20.28 4.88 2.06
CA MET A 61 -19.90 3.55 2.54
C MET A 61 -21.17 2.72 2.58
N THR A 62 -21.18 1.59 1.88
CA THR A 62 -22.31 0.66 1.91
C THR A 62 -22.30 -0.13 3.22
N ILE A 63 -23.12 -1.17 3.32
CA ILE A 63 -23.19 -2.00 4.54
C ILE A 63 -22.18 -3.15 4.48
N THR A 64 -21.60 -3.44 3.30
CA THR A 64 -20.83 -4.66 2.99
C THR A 64 -19.33 -4.52 3.25
N GLU A 65 -18.79 -3.32 3.46
CA GLU A 65 -17.35 -3.13 3.66
C GLU A 65 -16.89 -3.72 5.00
N LYS A 66 -16.05 -4.74 4.93
CA LYS A 66 -15.40 -5.39 6.08
C LYS A 66 -14.06 -4.74 6.43
N PHE A 67 -13.38 -4.17 5.43
CA PHE A 67 -12.02 -3.64 5.56
C PHE A 67 -11.89 -2.20 5.07
N LEU A 68 -11.13 -1.40 5.82
CA LEU A 68 -10.57 -0.13 5.37
C LEU A 68 -9.13 -0.36 4.92
N LEU A 69 -8.74 0.13 3.76
CA LEU A 69 -7.38 0.00 3.24
C LEU A 69 -6.65 1.34 3.28
N ASP A 70 -5.44 1.34 3.84
CA ASP A 70 -4.47 2.44 3.71
C ASP A 70 -3.10 1.92 3.27
N ASN A 71 -2.41 2.71 2.45
CA ASN A 71 -1.05 2.43 1.97
C ASN A 71 -0.02 3.24 2.77
N ILE A 72 0.88 2.52 3.43
CA ILE A 72 1.97 3.07 4.24
C ILE A 72 3.29 2.64 3.59
N ASN A 73 3.78 3.46 2.67
CA ASN A 73 5.03 3.21 1.93
C ASN A 73 6.24 3.97 2.50
N VAL A 74 6.03 4.90 3.45
CA VAL A 74 7.09 5.66 4.12
C VAL A 74 6.91 5.55 5.64
N SER A 75 8.00 5.30 6.35
CA SER A 75 8.01 5.07 7.81
C SER A 75 7.47 6.24 8.63
N TRP A 76 7.54 7.46 8.08
CA TRP A 76 6.98 8.67 8.66
C TRP A 76 5.46 8.62 8.94
N PHE A 77 4.72 7.79 8.20
CA PHE A 77 3.28 7.59 8.41
C PHE A 77 2.96 6.56 9.51
N LEU A 78 3.96 5.79 9.97
CA LEU A 78 3.84 4.86 11.09
C LEU A 78 4.87 5.19 12.19
N PRO A 79 4.78 6.39 12.81
CA PRO A 79 5.74 6.84 13.81
C PRO A 79 5.73 5.99 15.09
N ASN A 80 4.61 5.33 15.40
CA ASN A 80 4.51 4.39 16.51
C ASN A 80 4.08 3.00 16.00
N PRO A 81 5.02 2.06 15.77
CA PRO A 81 4.68 0.74 15.26
C PRO A 81 3.95 -0.15 16.29
N ASN A 82 3.82 0.27 17.55
CA ASN A 82 3.06 -0.50 18.56
C ASN A 82 1.56 -0.61 18.20
N ILE A 83 1.04 0.26 17.33
CA ILE A 83 -0.32 0.12 16.79
C ILE A 83 -0.52 -1.23 16.09
N LEU A 84 0.54 -1.85 15.55
CA LEU A 84 0.49 -3.15 14.87
C LEU A 84 0.17 -4.34 15.80
N HIS A 85 0.20 -4.14 17.12
CA HIS A 85 -0.33 -5.11 18.09
C HIS A 85 -1.86 -5.20 18.06
N ASN A 86 -2.56 -4.21 17.49
CA ASN A 86 -4.00 -4.22 17.36
C ASN A 86 -4.45 -5.37 16.45
N LYS A 87 -5.25 -6.28 17.02
CA LYS A 87 -5.73 -7.48 16.33
C LYS A 87 -6.73 -7.19 15.19
N SER A 88 -7.28 -5.99 15.12
CA SER A 88 -8.13 -5.55 14.01
C SER A 88 -7.35 -5.08 12.78
N ILE A 89 -6.01 -5.02 12.85
CA ILE A 89 -5.14 -4.62 11.74
C ILE A 89 -4.54 -5.87 11.08
N PHE A 90 -4.77 -5.97 9.77
CA PHE A 90 -4.17 -6.94 8.85
C PHE A 90 -3.10 -6.21 8.04
N CYS A 91 -1.93 -6.82 7.90
CA CYS A 91 -0.77 -6.21 7.27
C CYS A 91 -0.41 -6.98 5.99
N LEU A 92 -0.42 -6.26 4.88
CA LEU A 92 0.06 -6.74 3.59
C LEU A 92 1.45 -6.17 3.33
N PHE A 93 2.47 -7.01 3.32
CA PHE A 93 3.82 -6.60 2.96
C PHE A 93 4.01 -6.70 1.44
N LEU A 94 4.31 -5.59 0.79
CA LEU A 94 4.62 -5.54 -0.64
C LEU A 94 6.06 -5.07 -0.85
N ILE A 95 6.87 -5.94 -1.45
CA ILE A 95 8.28 -5.65 -1.75
C ILE A 95 8.56 -5.89 -3.23
N ARG A 96 9.28 -4.96 -3.87
CA ARG A 96 9.85 -5.08 -5.21
C ARG A 96 11.37 -5.19 -5.11
N GLU A 97 11.98 -5.85 -6.10
CA GLU A 97 13.43 -6.01 -6.17
C GLU A 97 14.17 -4.67 -6.14
N GLY A 98 15.35 -4.69 -5.51
CA GLY A 98 16.12 -3.49 -5.20
C GLY A 98 16.53 -2.72 -6.45
N GLU A 99 17.09 -3.39 -7.46
CA GLU A 99 17.63 -2.73 -8.65
C GLU A 99 16.58 -1.89 -9.39
N SER A 100 15.43 -2.49 -9.73
CA SER A 100 14.32 -1.76 -10.37
C SER A 100 13.75 -0.65 -9.48
N THR A 101 13.71 -0.88 -8.16
CA THR A 101 13.24 0.11 -7.20
C THR A 101 14.16 1.33 -7.15
N ILE A 102 15.47 1.10 -6.98
CA ILE A 102 16.49 2.15 -6.91
C ILE A 102 16.52 2.95 -8.22
N SER A 103 16.56 2.26 -9.37
CA SER A 103 16.51 2.90 -10.68
C SER A 103 15.29 3.83 -10.81
N SER A 104 14.14 3.39 -10.32
CA SER A 104 12.93 4.21 -10.36
C SER A 104 12.93 5.36 -9.34
N LEU A 105 13.59 5.21 -8.19
CA LEU A 105 13.71 6.26 -7.17
C LEU A 105 14.66 7.38 -7.62
N LEU A 106 15.67 7.05 -8.41
CA LEU A 106 16.63 7.99 -9.01
C LEU A 106 16.07 8.76 -10.21
N ASN A 107 14.80 8.53 -10.57
CA ASN A 107 14.16 9.33 -11.62
C ASN A 107 14.16 10.82 -11.19
N PRO A 108 14.65 11.76 -12.03
CA PRO A 108 14.71 13.19 -11.68
C PRO A 108 13.35 13.82 -11.33
N ASN A 109 12.25 13.21 -11.78
CA ASN A 109 10.90 13.68 -11.45
C ASN A 109 10.42 13.23 -10.08
N PHE A 110 11.11 12.29 -9.42
CA PHE A 110 10.73 11.77 -8.12
C PHE A 110 11.07 12.77 -6.98
N PRO A 111 10.17 12.99 -6.01
CA PRO A 111 10.38 14.00 -4.96
C PRO A 111 11.65 13.82 -4.12
N LEU A 112 12.13 12.57 -3.97
CA LEU A 112 13.35 12.28 -3.20
C LEU A 112 14.58 12.95 -3.82
N VAL A 113 14.70 12.92 -5.15
CA VAL A 113 15.82 13.55 -5.88
C VAL A 113 15.68 15.07 -5.86
N LYS A 114 14.45 15.59 -6.05
CA LYS A 114 14.18 17.04 -5.99
C LYS A 114 14.47 17.67 -4.63
N ALA A 115 14.52 16.89 -3.55
CA ALA A 115 14.86 17.37 -2.22
C ALA A 115 16.34 17.75 -2.05
N PHE A 116 17.20 17.44 -3.02
CA PHE A 116 18.64 17.71 -2.99
C PHE A 116 19.11 18.53 -4.22
N PRO A 117 18.61 19.76 -4.42
CA PRO A 117 19.01 20.56 -5.57
C PRO A 117 20.52 20.85 -5.54
N GLY A 118 21.23 20.44 -6.59
CA GLY A 118 22.68 20.67 -6.75
C GLY A 118 23.58 19.67 -6.02
N ALA A 119 23.03 18.57 -5.49
CA ALA A 119 23.84 17.46 -5.00
C ALA A 119 24.59 16.77 -6.15
N LYS A 120 25.70 16.11 -5.83
CA LYS A 120 26.39 15.25 -6.78
C LYS A 120 25.59 13.97 -6.98
N ILE A 121 25.62 13.40 -8.18
CA ILE A 121 24.89 12.18 -8.53
C ILE A 121 25.28 11.04 -7.58
N GLU A 122 26.55 10.94 -7.19
CA GLU A 122 27.03 9.90 -6.27
C GLU A 122 26.39 10.00 -4.89
N ASP A 123 26.15 11.22 -4.40
CA ASP A 123 25.51 11.47 -3.12
C ASP A 123 24.01 11.11 -3.15
N GLU A 124 23.33 11.41 -4.26
CA GLU A 124 21.92 11.04 -4.47
C GLU A 124 21.74 9.51 -4.53
N VAL A 125 22.64 8.82 -5.24
CA VAL A 125 22.67 7.35 -5.33
C VAL A 125 22.91 6.76 -3.94
N ALA A 126 23.93 7.21 -3.23
CA ALA A 126 24.27 6.72 -1.90
C ALA A 126 23.11 6.95 -0.90
N PHE A 127 22.48 8.11 -0.94
CA PHE A 127 21.30 8.43 -0.13
C PHE A 127 20.13 7.50 -0.46
N THR A 128 19.82 7.30 -1.74
CA THR A 128 18.71 6.46 -2.20
C THR A 128 18.88 5.00 -1.76
N TYR A 129 20.09 4.46 -1.87
CA TYR A 129 20.41 3.12 -1.35
C TYR A 129 20.19 3.02 0.16
N LYS A 130 20.72 3.98 0.93
CA LYS A 130 20.54 4.01 2.39
C LYS A 130 19.06 4.12 2.77
N TYR A 131 18.31 4.96 2.09
CA TYR A 131 16.87 5.11 2.30
C TYR A 131 16.12 3.80 2.04
N TYR A 132 16.36 3.14 0.91
CA TYR A 132 15.72 1.87 0.58
C TYR A 132 16.08 0.77 1.60
N GLN A 133 17.36 0.65 1.96
CA GLN A 133 17.80 -0.30 2.99
C GLN A 133 17.15 -0.04 4.34
N GLN A 134 17.09 1.23 4.78
CA GLN A 134 16.42 1.58 6.03
C GLN A 134 14.95 1.22 5.98
N ARG A 135 14.27 1.48 4.86
CA ARG A 135 12.86 1.14 4.72
C ARG A 135 12.62 -0.37 4.80
N LEU A 136 13.49 -1.19 4.19
CA LEU A 136 13.40 -2.65 4.31
C LEU A 136 13.58 -3.12 5.76
N ARG A 137 14.53 -2.54 6.51
CA ARG A 137 14.70 -2.83 7.95
C ARG A 137 13.46 -2.45 8.76
N ASP A 138 12.83 -1.32 8.44
CA ASP A 138 11.59 -0.91 9.11
C ASP A 138 10.45 -1.91 8.85
N LEU A 139 10.31 -2.38 7.60
CA LEU A 139 9.32 -3.40 7.24
C LEU A 139 9.59 -4.74 7.96
N GLU A 140 10.84 -5.17 8.02
CA GLU A 140 11.25 -6.35 8.78
C GLU A 140 10.88 -6.22 10.26
N LYS A 141 11.21 -5.07 10.88
CA LYS A 141 10.83 -4.75 12.25
C LYS A 141 9.32 -4.81 12.46
N TYR A 142 8.53 -4.29 11.52
CA TYR A 142 7.07 -4.35 11.60
C TYR A 142 6.56 -5.79 11.56
N ALA A 143 7.12 -6.63 10.67
CA ALA A 143 6.77 -8.05 10.61
C ALA A 143 7.10 -8.77 11.93
N GLN A 144 8.24 -8.46 12.55
CA GLN A 144 8.64 -8.97 13.87
C GLN A 144 7.70 -8.50 14.99
N ILE A 145 7.21 -7.26 14.96
CA ILE A 145 6.24 -6.74 15.94
C ILE A 145 4.89 -7.46 15.81
N ILE A 146 4.44 -7.70 14.57
CA ILE A 146 3.16 -8.37 14.30
C ILE A 146 3.24 -9.84 14.74
N ASN A 147 4.32 -10.54 14.37
CA ASN A 147 4.62 -11.94 14.69
C ASN A 147 3.41 -12.88 14.63
N ASP A 148 2.59 -12.74 13.58
CA ASP A 148 1.29 -13.41 13.48
C ASP A 148 0.94 -13.65 12.02
N LYS A 149 1.03 -14.91 11.57
CA LYS A 149 0.79 -15.31 10.17
C LYS A 149 -0.68 -15.18 9.75
N GLU A 150 -1.60 -15.07 10.70
CA GLU A 150 -3.02 -14.83 10.39
C GLU A 150 -3.32 -13.35 10.16
N ARG A 151 -2.40 -12.47 10.56
CA ARG A 151 -2.52 -11.01 10.41
C ARG A 151 -1.46 -10.38 9.52
N ALA A 152 -0.47 -11.14 9.05
CA ALA A 152 0.54 -10.67 8.12
C ALA A 152 0.71 -11.63 6.95
N ILE A 153 0.71 -11.09 5.74
CA ILE A 153 1.07 -11.80 4.51
C ILE A 153 2.11 -11.00 3.73
N TYR A 154 3.01 -11.72 3.06
CA TYR A 154 4.02 -11.15 2.17
C TYR A 154 3.69 -11.46 0.71
N ILE A 155 3.81 -10.45 -0.15
CA ILE A 155 3.66 -10.55 -1.59
C ILE A 155 4.82 -9.79 -2.24
N SER A 156 5.52 -10.44 -3.18
CA SER A 156 6.45 -9.73 -4.05
C SER A 156 5.71 -9.07 -5.20
N TYR A 157 6.23 -7.93 -5.70
CA TYR A 157 5.67 -7.29 -6.90
C TYR A 157 5.66 -8.23 -8.12
N LYS A 158 6.68 -9.10 -8.25
CA LYS A 158 6.71 -10.12 -9.31
C LYS A 158 5.54 -11.09 -9.20
N GLN A 159 5.23 -11.61 -8.01
CA GLN A 159 4.06 -12.47 -7.82
C GLN A 159 2.76 -11.73 -8.14
N LEU A 160 2.64 -10.46 -7.75
CA LEU A 160 1.45 -9.66 -8.03
C LEU A 160 1.18 -9.55 -9.54
N VAL A 161 2.22 -9.39 -10.37
CA VAL A 161 2.11 -9.18 -11.82
C VAL A 161 2.09 -10.48 -12.62
N TYR A 162 2.86 -11.50 -12.22
CA TYR A 162 3.07 -12.73 -13.00
C TYR A 162 2.34 -13.95 -12.44
N ASP A 163 1.95 -13.94 -11.16
CA ASP A 163 1.21 -15.00 -10.48
C ASP A 163 -0.11 -14.47 -9.87
N THR A 164 -0.73 -13.49 -10.54
CA THR A 164 -1.85 -12.68 -10.01
C THR A 164 -3.00 -13.52 -9.47
N GLN A 165 -3.40 -14.57 -10.18
CA GLN A 165 -4.46 -15.47 -9.74
C GLN A 165 -4.12 -16.17 -8.41
N LYS A 166 -2.89 -16.65 -8.24
CA LYS A 166 -2.44 -17.26 -6.97
C LYS A 166 -2.41 -16.22 -5.85
N VAL A 167 -2.01 -14.99 -6.16
CA VAL A 167 -2.05 -13.88 -5.20
C VAL A 167 -3.48 -13.61 -4.76
N PHE A 168 -4.45 -13.57 -5.69
CA PHE A 168 -5.87 -13.36 -5.36
C PHE A 168 -6.45 -14.46 -4.49
N GLU A 169 -6.13 -15.72 -4.78
CA GLU A 169 -6.53 -16.85 -3.93
C GLU A 169 -5.93 -16.76 -2.53
N GLY A 170 -4.65 -16.40 -2.44
CA GLY A 170 -3.94 -16.16 -1.18
C GLY A 170 -4.57 -15.02 -0.37
N LEU A 171 -4.86 -13.89 -1.02
CA LEU A 171 -5.51 -12.73 -0.42
C LEU A 171 -6.92 -13.06 0.07
N LYS A 172 -7.72 -13.77 -0.74
CA LYS A 172 -9.08 -14.17 -0.37
C LYS A 172 -9.07 -15.08 0.85
N LYS A 173 -8.16 -16.05 0.89
CA LYS A 173 -7.98 -16.93 2.05
C LYS A 173 -7.49 -16.17 3.29
N PHE A 174 -6.52 -15.27 3.13
CA PHE A 174 -5.93 -14.49 4.22
C PHE A 174 -6.93 -13.51 4.84
N LEU A 175 -7.62 -12.72 4.02
CA LEU A 175 -8.60 -11.74 4.46
C LEU A 175 -9.97 -12.36 4.75
N LYS A 176 -10.17 -13.64 4.38
CA LYS A 176 -11.43 -14.37 4.52
C LYS A 176 -12.60 -13.63 3.86
N THR A 177 -12.34 -13.09 2.66
CA THR A 177 -13.36 -12.36 1.89
C THR A 177 -14.32 -13.33 1.20
N GLU A 178 -15.59 -12.94 1.06
CA GLU A 178 -16.58 -13.74 0.33
C GLU A 178 -16.33 -13.64 -1.18
N PHE A 179 -16.11 -12.41 -1.65
CA PHE A 179 -15.86 -12.11 -3.05
C PHE A 179 -14.39 -12.32 -3.41
N SER A 180 -14.16 -12.61 -4.69
CA SER A 180 -12.81 -12.70 -5.28
C SER A 180 -12.31 -11.32 -5.73
N PHE A 181 -11.01 -11.23 -5.95
CA PHE A 181 -10.36 -10.07 -6.59
C PHE A 181 -10.39 -10.19 -8.11
N SER A 182 -10.13 -9.10 -8.82
CA SER A 182 -10.19 -9.01 -10.28
C SER A 182 -8.98 -8.24 -10.81
N GLU A 183 -8.48 -8.65 -11.98
CA GLU A 183 -7.47 -7.89 -12.73
C GLU A 183 -8.06 -6.63 -13.36
N ASN A 184 -9.38 -6.62 -13.60
CA ASN A 184 -10.11 -5.46 -14.10
C ASN A 184 -10.43 -4.51 -12.95
N TYR A 185 -9.82 -3.32 -12.94
CA TYR A 185 -10.04 -2.30 -11.92
C TYR A 185 -10.33 -0.92 -12.50
N SER A 186 -11.14 -0.15 -11.77
CA SER A 186 -11.29 1.29 -11.99
C SER A 186 -10.24 2.03 -11.16
N PRO A 187 -9.38 2.87 -11.77
CA PRO A 187 -8.35 3.59 -11.02
C PRO A 187 -8.95 4.46 -9.91
N ILE A 188 -8.43 4.31 -8.69
CA ILE A 188 -8.84 5.13 -7.54
C ILE A 188 -8.03 6.45 -7.54
N PRO A 189 -8.67 7.61 -7.31
CA PRO A 189 -7.96 8.88 -7.22
C PRO A 189 -6.91 8.88 -6.09
N ILE A 190 -5.65 9.08 -6.45
CA ILE A 190 -4.52 9.23 -5.51
C ILE A 190 -4.37 10.70 -5.15
N GLU A 191 -4.28 11.02 -3.85
CA GLU A 191 -4.05 12.40 -3.42
C GLU A 191 -2.63 12.87 -3.79
N GLY A 192 -2.56 13.91 -4.63
CA GLY A 192 -1.30 14.50 -5.10
C GLY A 192 -0.98 14.25 -6.57
N VAL A 193 -1.82 13.49 -7.28
CA VAL A 193 -1.80 13.43 -8.75
C VAL A 193 -2.93 14.32 -9.27
N GLN A 194 -2.60 15.51 -9.78
CA GLN A 194 -3.57 16.33 -10.50
C GLN A 194 -4.01 15.58 -11.76
N ASN A 195 -5.33 15.40 -11.91
CA ASN A 195 -6.06 15.19 -13.16
C ASN A 195 -5.28 14.50 -14.29
N VAL A 196 -5.21 13.17 -14.26
CA VAL A 196 -5.31 12.43 -15.52
C VAL A 196 -6.81 12.26 -15.78
N ILE A 197 -7.43 13.31 -16.31
CA ILE A 197 -8.72 13.19 -16.99
C ILE A 197 -8.45 12.24 -18.17
N GLY A 198 -8.91 10.99 -18.04
CA GLY A 198 -8.73 9.96 -19.07
C GLY A 198 -8.02 8.68 -18.64
N SER A 199 -7.93 8.32 -17.35
CA SER A 199 -7.48 6.97 -16.99
C SER A 199 -8.55 5.95 -17.41
N VAL A 200 -8.39 5.42 -18.62
CA VAL A 200 -9.07 4.24 -19.14
C VAL A 200 -8.96 3.13 -18.08
N ALA A 201 -9.98 2.26 -17.98
CA ALA A 201 -9.93 1.07 -17.12
C ALA A 201 -8.52 0.45 -17.14
N GLY A 202 -7.94 0.26 -15.95
CA GLY A 202 -6.59 -0.26 -15.85
C GLY A 202 -6.61 -1.78 -16.02
N ASP A 203 -5.62 -2.29 -16.74
CA ASP A 203 -5.38 -3.71 -16.88
C ASP A 203 -3.93 -4.01 -16.52
N ILE A 204 -3.71 -5.08 -15.74
CA ILE A 204 -2.40 -5.48 -15.23
C ILE A 204 -1.40 -5.78 -16.36
N TYR A 205 -1.87 -6.06 -17.59
CA TYR A 205 -1.00 -6.23 -18.76
C TYR A 205 -0.22 -4.95 -19.14
N SER A 206 -0.71 -3.76 -18.77
CA SER A 206 0.05 -2.50 -18.96
C SER A 206 1.32 -2.43 -18.10
N GLU A 207 1.37 -3.19 -16.99
CA GLU A 207 2.50 -3.25 -16.07
C GLU A 207 3.51 -4.36 -16.45
N LYS A 208 3.12 -5.32 -17.30
CA LYS A 208 4.00 -6.40 -17.80
C LYS A 208 4.99 -5.93 -18.88
N SER A 209 4.80 -4.74 -19.43
CA SER A 209 5.60 -4.18 -20.52
C SER A 209 6.69 -3.20 -20.06
N CYS A 210 6.88 -3.01 -18.74
CA CYS A 210 7.82 -2.07 -18.12
C CYS A 210 8.93 -2.76 -17.32
#